data_AF-A0A929DD98-F1
#
_entry.id   AF-A0A929DD98-F1
#
_cell.length_a   1.000
_cell.length_b   1.000
_cell.length_c   1.000
_cell.angle_alpha   90.00
_cell.angle_beta   90.00
_cell.angle_gamma   90.00
#
_symmetry.space_group_name_H-M   'P 1'
#
loop_
_entity.id
_entity.type
_entity.pdbx_description
1 polymer ?
#
loop_
_entity_poly.entity_id
_entity_poly.type
_entity_poly.pdbx_seq_one_letter_code
_entity_poly.pdbx_strand_id
1 'polypeptide(L)'
;FFITLPEALPIAVVKRFLGWFQDFGIPVGGVVVNLVIDKEKVGQDAPDFVLNRIAMQDEHMEEIWRSFPDVRAIVPLFETEVRGVEMLERTAAYLFA
;
A
#
# COMPACT_ATOMS: atom_id res chain seq x y z
N PHE A 1 4.34 -1.42 -13.12
CA PHE A 1 3.66 -1.09 -11.84
C PHE A 1 4.71 -0.77 -10.80
N PHE A 2 4.38 0.07 -9.83
CA PHE A 2 5.19 0.28 -8.62
C PHE A 2 4.43 -0.22 -7.40
N ILE A 3 5.17 -0.54 -6.34
CA ILE A 3 4.60 -0.93 -5.05
C ILE A 3 5.12 0.05 -4.01
N THR A 4 4.23 0.56 -3.15
CA THR A 4 4.58 1.41 -2.01
C THR A 4 3.98 0.86 -0.72
N LEU A 5 4.50 1.36 0.38
CA LEU A 5 3.87 1.27 1.70
C LEU A 5 3.24 2.62 2.03
N PRO A 6 2.23 2.67 2.91
CA PRO A 6 1.69 3.92 3.47
C PRO A 6 2.68 4.52 4.50
N GLU A 7 3.86 4.93 4.01
CA GLU A 7 4.95 5.53 4.77
C GLU A 7 5.65 6.59 3.92
N ALA A 8 6.07 7.70 4.54
CA ALA A 8 6.66 8.85 3.85
C ALA A 8 7.82 8.49 2.89
N LEU A 9 8.78 7.69 3.35
CA LEU A 9 9.97 7.38 2.56
C LEU A 9 9.65 6.52 1.32
N PRO A 10 8.94 5.37 1.44
CA PRO A 10 8.46 4.61 0.27
C PRO A 10 7.68 5.46 -0.75
N ILE A 11 6.79 6.33 -0.28
CA ILE A 11 6.01 7.23 -1.14
C ILE A 11 6.95 8.16 -1.93
N ALA A 12 7.88 8.83 -1.24
CA ALA A 12 8.83 9.75 -1.88
C ALA A 12 9.72 9.04 -2.92
N VAL A 13 10.12 7.81 -2.63
CA VAL A 13 10.91 6.99 -3.55
C VAL A 13 10.12 6.67 -4.82
N VAL A 14 8.88 6.18 -4.70
CA VAL A 14 8.03 5.86 -5.86
C VAL A 14 7.72 7.11 -6.69
N LYS A 15 7.45 8.26 -6.06
CA LYS A 15 7.28 9.55 -6.75
C LYS A 15 8.47 9.88 -7.64
N ARG A 16 9.69 9.75 -7.11
CA ARG A 16 10.91 10.04 -7.86
C ARG A 16 11.06 9.13 -9.08
N PHE A 17 10.81 7.83 -8.91
CA PHE A 17 10.93 6.87 -10.01
C PHE A 17 9.85 7.05 -11.08
N LEU A 18 8.62 7.40 -10.70
CA LEU A 18 7.57 7.72 -11.66
C LEU A 18 7.95 8.88 -12.57
N GLY A 19 8.56 9.94 -12.02
CA GLY A 19 9.09 11.05 -12.82
C GLY A 19 10.12 10.58 -13.85
N TRP A 20 11.09 9.76 -13.43
CA TRP A 20 12.07 9.19 -14.37
C TRP A 20 11.44 8.34 -15.47
N PHE A 21 10.46 7.49 -15.14
CA PHE A 21 9.79 6.67 -16.16
C PHE A 21 9.01 7.51 -17.16
N GLN A 22 8.37 8.59 -16.71
CA GLN A 22 7.73 9.57 -17.60
C GLN A 22 8.74 10.25 -18.50
N ASP A 23 9.89 10.70 -17.97
CA ASP A 23 10.97 11.34 -18.74
C ASP A 23 11.54 10.39 -19.82
N PHE A 24 11.62 9.09 -19.52
CA PHE A 24 12.08 8.08 -20.48
C PHE A 24 10.97 7.57 -21.42
N GLY A 25 9.73 8.07 -21.31
CA GLY A 25 8.60 7.62 -22.12
C GLY A 25 8.18 6.17 -21.87
N ILE A 26 8.46 5.63 -20.68
CA ILE A 26 8.11 4.26 -20.31
C ILE A 26 6.73 4.27 -19.63
N PRO A 27 5.74 3.55 -20.18
CA PRO A 27 4.40 3.52 -19.60
C PRO A 27 4.40 2.79 -18.25
N VAL A 28 3.66 3.34 -17.30
CA VAL A 28 3.50 2.78 -15.96
C VAL A 28 2.05 2.41 -15.73
N GLY A 29 1.78 1.14 -15.43
CA GLY A 29 0.41 0.64 -15.22
C GLY A 29 -0.27 1.07 -13.91
N GLY A 30 0.42 1.83 -13.04
CA GLY A 30 -0.09 2.31 -11.76
C GLY A 30 0.70 1.82 -10.54
N VAL A 31 0.16 2.12 -9.35
CA VAL A 31 0.75 1.86 -8.03
C VAL A 31 -0.11 0.89 -7.22
N VAL A 32 0.53 -0.06 -6.54
CA VAL A 32 -0.10 -0.94 -5.54
C VAL A 32 0.37 -0.49 -4.15
N VAL A 33 -0.57 -0.32 -3.22
CA VAL A 33 -0.25 -0.01 -1.83
C VAL A 33 -0.31 -1.30 -1.02
N ASN A 34 0.77 -1.64 -0.32
CA ASN A 34 0.87 -2.88 0.45
C ASN A 34 0.92 -2.62 1.96
N LEU A 35 0.61 -3.65 2.75
CA LEU A 35 0.67 -3.66 4.22
C LEU A 35 -0.21 -2.59 4.88
N VAL A 36 -1.37 -2.29 4.29
CA VAL A 36 -2.35 -1.41 4.92
C VAL A 36 -3.03 -2.14 6.06
N ILE A 37 -3.05 -1.54 7.25
CA ILE A 37 -3.70 -2.14 8.42
C ILE A 37 -5.22 -2.09 8.21
N ASP A 38 -5.84 -3.26 8.26
CA ASP A 38 -7.28 -3.41 8.18
C ASP A 38 -7.93 -2.96 9.51
N LYS A 39 -8.51 -1.76 9.50
CA LYS A 39 -9.11 -1.15 10.71
C LYS A 39 -10.29 -1.96 11.25
N GLU A 40 -10.99 -2.70 10.40
CA GLU A 40 -12.13 -3.51 10.82
C GLU A 40 -11.69 -4.72 11.67
N LYS A 41 -10.43 -5.14 11.53
CA LYS A 41 -9.83 -6.23 12.32
C LYS A 41 -9.14 -5.75 13.59
N VAL A 42 -9.10 -4.44 13.83
CA VAL A 42 -8.47 -3.87 15.02
C VAL A 42 -9.53 -3.76 16.12
N GLY A 43 -9.33 -4.51 17.20
CA GLY A 43 -10.24 -4.51 18.35
C GLY A 43 -10.28 -3.17 19.08
N GLN A 44 -11.33 -2.97 19.88
CA GLN A 44 -11.53 -1.73 20.67
C GLN A 44 -10.41 -1.51 21.72
N ASP A 45 -9.75 -2.58 22.16
CA ASP A 45 -8.67 -2.54 23.15
C ASP A 45 -7.27 -2.59 22.51
N ALA A 46 -7.15 -2.16 21.24
CA ALA A 46 -5.87 -2.16 20.55
C ALA A 46 -4.84 -1.24 21.26
N PRO A 47 -3.58 -1.67 21.40
CA PRO A 47 -2.54 -0.84 22.01
C PRO A 47 -2.35 0.49 21.25
N ASP A 48 -2.01 1.56 21.97
CA ASP A 48 -1.82 2.90 21.40
C ASP A 48 -0.86 2.92 20.21
N PHE A 49 0.20 2.09 20.23
CA PHE A 49 1.15 2.05 19.11
C PHE A 49 0.51 1.55 17.81
N VAL A 50 -0.51 0.68 17.88
CA VAL A 50 -1.27 0.21 16.72
C VAL A 50 -2.17 1.34 16.21
N LEU A 51 -2.88 2.02 17.10
CA LEU A 51 -3.74 3.15 16.76
C LEU A 51 -2.95 4.30 16.11
N ASN A 52 -1.78 4.63 16.69
CA ASN A 52 -0.86 5.62 16.14
C ASN A 52 -0.34 5.21 14.76
N ARG A 53 -0.10 3.92 14.53
CA ARG A 53 0.32 3.41 13.22
C ARG A 53 -0.79 3.53 12.19
N ILE A 54 -2.04 3.25 12.55
CA ILE A 54 -3.20 3.42 11.66
C ILE A 54 -3.37 4.90 11.30
N ALA A 55 -3.32 5.80 12.28
CA ALA A 55 -3.43 7.24 12.03
C ALA A 55 -2.33 7.76 11.10
N MET A 56 -1.08 7.29 11.29
CA MET A 56 0.03 7.59 10.39
C MET A 56 -0.21 7.02 8.97
N GLN A 57 -0.71 5.78 8.85
CA GLN A 57 -1.06 5.22 7.55
C GLN A 57 -2.18 6.01 6.86
N ASP A 58 -3.18 6.50 7.60
CA ASP A 58 -4.27 7.30 7.05
C ASP A 58 -3.78 8.59 6.40
N GLU A 59 -2.92 9.35 7.10
CA GLU A 59 -2.29 10.56 6.56
C GLU A 59 -1.49 10.24 5.28
N HIS A 60 -0.74 9.14 5.29
CA HIS A 60 0.03 8.73 4.12
C HIS A 60 -0.83 8.19 2.97
N MET A 61 -1.99 7.59 3.27
CA MET A 61 -2.95 7.20 2.26
C MET A 61 -3.54 8.43 1.56
N GLU A 62 -3.85 9.50 2.29
CA GLU A 62 -4.25 10.78 1.67
C GLU A 62 -3.15 11.33 0.74
N GLU A 63 -1.88 11.25 1.17
CA GLU A 63 -0.76 11.62 0.33
C GLU A 63 -0.67 10.75 -0.94
N ILE A 64 -0.80 9.43 -0.81
CA ILE A 64 -0.81 8.46 -1.90
C ILE A 64 -1.91 8.82 -2.91
N TRP A 65 -3.14 9.02 -2.46
CA TRP A 65 -4.27 9.35 -3.33
C TRP A 65 -4.07 10.65 -4.09
N ARG A 66 -3.49 11.66 -3.44
CA ARG A 66 -3.16 12.93 -4.09
C ARG A 66 -2.02 12.80 -5.11
N SER A 67 -1.08 11.91 -4.84
CA SER A 67 0.19 11.83 -5.57
C SER A 67 0.17 10.85 -6.74
N PHE A 68 -0.64 9.80 -6.63
CA PHE A 68 -0.69 8.70 -7.57
C PHE A 68 -2.14 8.55 -8.06
N PRO A 69 -2.49 9.14 -9.21
CA PRO A 69 -3.86 9.06 -9.72
C PRO A 69 -4.28 7.63 -10.08
N ASP A 70 -3.31 6.76 -10.41
CA ASP A 70 -3.53 5.36 -10.78
C ASP A 70 -3.10 4.39 -9.67
N VAL A 71 -3.72 4.48 -8.49
CA VAL A 71 -3.63 3.39 -7.51
C VAL A 71 -4.53 2.24 -7.97
N ARG A 72 -3.95 1.06 -8.17
CA ARG A 72 -4.60 -0.09 -8.79
C ARG A 72 -5.11 -1.13 -7.80
N ALA A 73 -4.51 -1.18 -6.61
CA ALA A 73 -4.93 -2.08 -5.55
C ALA A 73 -4.40 -1.62 -4.19
N ILE A 74 -5.11 -2.03 -3.14
CA ILE A 74 -4.67 -1.95 -1.75
C ILE A 74 -4.64 -3.36 -1.19
N VAL A 75 -3.46 -3.80 -0.77
CA VAL A 75 -3.23 -5.10 -0.16
C VAL A 75 -3.07 -4.91 1.35
N PRO A 76 -3.86 -5.60 2.18
CA PRO A 76 -3.79 -5.43 3.61
C PRO A 76 -2.52 -6.06 4.20
N LEU A 77 -2.18 -5.64 5.41
CA LEU A 77 -1.25 -6.36 6.26
C LEU A 77 -1.90 -7.68 6.70
N PHE A 78 -1.34 -8.81 6.27
CA PHE A 78 -1.79 -10.14 6.69
C PHE A 78 -1.24 -10.51 8.07
N GLU A 79 -1.96 -11.41 8.73
CA GLU A 79 -1.60 -11.98 10.03
C GLU A 79 -0.35 -12.88 10.01
N THR A 80 -0.02 -13.39 8.83
CA THR A 80 1.14 -14.26 8.59
C THR A 80 1.85 -13.85 7.31
N GLU A 81 3.08 -14.34 7.14
CA GLU A 81 3.82 -14.12 5.91
C GLU A 81 3.13 -14.79 4.71
N VAL A 82 3.21 -14.13 3.55
CA VAL A 82 2.68 -14.69 2.30
C VAL A 82 3.59 -15.82 1.82
N ARG A 83 3.30 -17.05 2.25
CA ARG A 83 4.01 -18.27 1.85
C ARG A 83 3.02 -19.38 1.46
N GLY A 84 3.37 -20.12 0.41
CA GLY A 84 2.51 -21.17 -0.14
C GLY A 84 1.39 -20.64 -1.02
N VAL A 85 0.74 -21.55 -1.75
CA VAL A 85 -0.27 -21.21 -2.76
C VAL A 85 -1.50 -20.57 -2.13
N GLU A 86 -1.96 -21.07 -0.99
CA GLU A 86 -3.14 -20.54 -0.29
C GLU A 86 -3.00 -19.05 0.06
N MET A 87 -1.85 -18.64 0.61
CA MET A 87 -1.62 -17.22 0.92
C MET A 87 -1.43 -16.37 -0.33
N LEU A 88 -0.91 -16.94 -1.42
CA LEU A 88 -0.82 -16.25 -2.71
C LEU A 88 -2.21 -16.01 -3.31
N GLU A 89 -3.12 -16.98 -3.24
CA GLU A 89 -4.51 -16.83 -3.68
C GLU A 89 -5.23 -15.76 -2.88
N ARG A 90 -5.06 -15.75 -1.55
CA ARG A 90 -5.59 -14.67 -0.69
C ARG A 90 -5.04 -13.31 -1.08
N THR A 91 -3.74 -13.19 -1.31
CA THR A 91 -3.12 -11.93 -1.77
C THR A 91 -3.66 -11.49 -3.13
N ALA A 92 -3.80 -12.43 -4.07
CA ALA A 92 -4.32 -12.18 -5.41
C ALA A 92 -5.77 -11.66 -5.37
N ALA A 93 -6.59 -12.16 -4.45
CA ALA A 93 -7.97 -11.67 -4.28
C ALA A 93 -8.02 -10.17 -3.95
N TYR A 94 -7.05 -9.62 -3.21
CA TYR A 94 -6.97 -8.19 -2.96
C TYR A 94 -6.33 -7.41 -4.12
N LEU A 95 -5.42 -8.04 -4.87
CA LEU A 95 -4.71 -7.40 -5.98
C LEU A 95 -5.60 -7.25 -7.23
N PHE A 96 -6.58 -8.13 -7.42
CA PHE A 96 -7.42 -8.22 -8.61
C PHE A 96 -8.93 -8.05 -8.33
N ALA A 97 -9.30 -7.53 -7.14
CA ALA A 97 -10.69 -7.26 -6.75
C ALA A 97 -11.39 -6.18 -7.61
#